data_AF-A0AAW4RQF4-F1
#
_entry.id   AF-A0AAW4RQF4-F1
#
_cell.length_a   1.000
_cell.length_b   1.000
_cell.length_c   1.000
_cell.angle_alpha   90.00
_cell.angle_beta   90.00
_cell.angle_gamma   90.00
#
_symmetry.space_group_name_H-M   'P 1'
#
loop_
_entity.id
_entity.type
_entity.pdbx_description
1 polymer ?
#
loop_
_entity_poly.entity_id
_entity_poly.type
_entity_poly.pdbx_seq_one_letter_code
_entity_poly.pdbx_strand_id
1 'polypeptide(L)'
;MSKRKQAESELRERILDAMRKDIGISETMAQPFVESIMRCFAGEQPYFPARRRDYPLSQIQAELERGVSVKQVLSHFDLSRSKLHELFPGGLPGRGARASAEHGRLVETKRRVGTSNGS
;
A
#
# COMPACT_ATOMS: atom_id res chain seq x y z
N MET A 1 -33.88 -3.68 8.59
CA MET A 1 -33.16 -4.97 8.50
C MET A 1 -31.87 -4.87 9.30
N SER A 2 -31.49 -5.89 10.07
CA SER A 2 -30.35 -5.83 11.00
C SER A 2 -29.00 -5.76 10.26
N LYS A 3 -28.04 -4.94 10.74
CA LYS A 3 -26.68 -4.76 10.15
C LYS A 3 -25.98 -6.07 9.76
N ARG A 4 -26.23 -7.15 10.51
CA ARG A 4 -25.67 -8.48 10.27
C ARG A 4 -26.18 -9.11 8.96
N LYS A 5 -27.47 -8.98 8.64
CA LYS A 5 -28.04 -9.50 7.38
C LYS A 5 -27.50 -8.74 6.16
N GLN A 6 -27.25 -7.44 6.32
CA GLN A 6 -26.67 -6.62 5.25
C GLN A 6 -25.21 -7.04 4.96
N ALA A 7 -24.40 -7.23 6.00
CA ALA A 7 -23.02 -7.70 5.85
C ALA A 7 -22.95 -9.11 5.20
N GLU A 8 -23.89 -9.98 5.53
CA GLU A 8 -24.02 -11.32 4.92
C GLU A 8 -24.33 -11.24 3.42
N SER A 9 -25.26 -10.38 3.02
CA SER A 9 -25.59 -10.14 1.62
C SER A 9 -24.42 -9.51 0.85
N GLU A 10 -23.73 -8.52 1.41
CA GLU A 10 -22.56 -7.89 0.80
C GLU A 10 -21.40 -8.89 0.61
N LEU A 11 -21.17 -9.78 1.57
CA LEU A 11 -20.17 -10.83 1.44
C LEU A 11 -20.54 -11.82 0.31
N ARG A 12 -21.83 -12.20 0.24
CA ARG A 12 -22.34 -13.09 -0.83
C ARG A 12 -22.06 -12.51 -2.22
N GLU A 13 -22.39 -11.24 -2.42
CA GLU A 13 -22.16 -10.55 -3.71
C GLU A 13 -20.68 -10.48 -4.07
N ARG A 14 -19.81 -10.17 -3.10
CA ARG A 14 -18.37 -10.07 -3.34
C ARG A 14 -17.74 -11.40 -3.75
N ILE A 15 -18.15 -12.51 -3.13
CA ILE A 15 -17.65 -13.85 -3.49
C ILE A 15 -18.10 -14.21 -4.90
N LEU A 16 -19.37 -13.92 -5.24
CA LEU A 16 -19.93 -14.23 -6.54
C LEU A 16 -19.25 -13.43 -7.67
N ASP A 17 -19.00 -12.15 -7.43
CA ASP A 17 -18.28 -11.30 -8.39
C ASP A 17 -16.83 -11.76 -8.59
N ALA A 18 -16.14 -12.17 -7.52
CA ALA A 18 -14.78 -12.74 -7.62
C ALA A 18 -14.76 -14.06 -8.41
N MET A 19 -15.71 -14.96 -8.14
CA MET A 19 -15.86 -16.22 -8.88
C MET A 19 -16.11 -15.98 -10.37
N ARG A 20 -16.90 -14.97 -10.72
CA ARG A 20 -17.15 -14.62 -12.12
C ARG A 20 -15.92 -14.01 -12.80
N LYS A 21 -15.25 -13.07 -12.14
CA LYS A 21 -14.12 -12.32 -12.73
C LYS A 21 -12.83 -13.13 -12.82
N ASP A 22 -12.51 -13.89 -11.77
CA ASP A 22 -11.21 -14.55 -11.65
C ASP A 22 -11.24 -16.00 -12.17
N ILE A 23 -12.41 -16.66 -12.13
CA ILE A 23 -12.56 -18.09 -12.46
C ILE A 23 -13.44 -18.29 -13.71
N GLY A 24 -14.29 -17.31 -14.07
CA GLY A 24 -15.13 -17.39 -15.28
C GLY A 24 -16.36 -18.29 -15.16
N ILE A 25 -16.77 -18.66 -13.95
CA ILE A 25 -17.97 -19.49 -13.73
C ILE A 25 -19.25 -18.65 -13.71
N SER A 26 -20.34 -19.23 -14.22
CA SER A 26 -21.66 -18.61 -14.22
C SER A 26 -22.23 -18.52 -12.81
N GLU A 27 -23.15 -17.58 -12.59
CA GLU A 27 -23.79 -17.36 -11.29
C GLU A 27 -24.46 -18.63 -10.74
N THR A 28 -25.19 -19.35 -11.60
CA THR A 28 -25.84 -20.61 -11.25
C THR A 28 -24.85 -21.68 -10.78
N MET A 29 -23.66 -21.72 -11.39
CA MET A 29 -22.59 -22.64 -11.01
C MET A 29 -21.87 -22.20 -9.73
N ALA A 30 -21.75 -20.89 -9.50
CA ALA A 30 -21.11 -20.33 -8.31
C ALA A 30 -21.94 -20.52 -7.04
N GLN A 31 -23.27 -20.56 -7.16
CA GLN A 31 -24.23 -20.61 -6.06
C GLN A 31 -23.97 -21.70 -5.01
N PRO A 32 -23.75 -22.99 -5.37
CA PRO A 32 -23.44 -24.03 -4.37
C PRO A 32 -22.11 -23.78 -3.63
N PHE A 33 -21.12 -23.16 -4.28
CA PHE A 33 -19.85 -22.82 -3.63
C PHE A 33 -20.01 -21.66 -2.67
N VAL A 34 -20.69 -20.59 -3.12
CA VAL A 34 -21.03 -19.45 -2.26
C VAL A 34 -21.78 -19.92 -1.02
N GLU A 35 -22.79 -20.78 -1.18
CA GLU A 35 -23.53 -21.30 -0.02
C GLU A 35 -22.67 -22.16 0.91
N SER A 36 -21.76 -22.97 0.37
CA SER A 36 -20.83 -23.76 1.17
C SER A 36 -19.87 -22.87 1.95
N ILE A 37 -19.34 -21.83 1.31
CA ILE A 37 -18.46 -20.83 1.94
C ILE A 37 -19.21 -20.08 3.03
N MET A 38 -20.44 -19.62 2.76
CA MET A 38 -21.27 -18.92 3.74
C MET A 38 -21.65 -19.82 4.93
N ARG A 39 -21.88 -21.13 4.70
CA ARG A 39 -22.13 -22.12 5.77
C ARG A 39 -20.89 -22.43 6.60
N CYS A 40 -19.69 -22.47 6.01
CA CYS A 40 -18.45 -22.63 6.77
C CYS A 40 -18.23 -21.48 7.74
N PHE A 41 -18.80 -20.31 7.48
CA PHE A 41 -18.71 -19.13 8.33
C PHE A 41 -19.91 -18.94 9.26
N ALA A 42 -20.64 -20.02 9.58
CA ALA A 42 -21.87 -20.09 10.39
C ALA A 42 -21.75 -19.52 11.83
N GLY A 43 -21.49 -18.21 11.95
CA GLY A 43 -21.32 -17.49 13.20
C GLY A 43 -19.88 -17.07 13.53
N GLU A 44 -18.88 -17.57 12.80
CA GLU A 44 -17.47 -17.22 13.00
C GLU A 44 -17.09 -16.00 12.16
N GLN A 45 -16.28 -15.07 12.71
CA GLN A 45 -15.67 -13.97 11.95
C GLN A 45 -14.32 -14.43 11.41
N PRO A 46 -14.22 -14.83 10.14
CA PRO A 46 -12.99 -15.34 9.59
C PRO A 46 -12.06 -14.15 9.36
N TYR A 47 -10.82 -14.27 9.83
CA TYR A 47 -9.80 -13.29 9.49
C TYR A 47 -9.41 -13.49 8.02
N PHE A 48 -9.78 -12.51 7.18
CA PHE A 48 -9.27 -12.43 5.82
C PHE A 48 -8.03 -11.52 5.85
N PRO A 49 -6.82 -12.05 5.57
CA PRO A 49 -5.65 -11.20 5.47
C PRO A 49 -5.87 -10.15 4.38
N ALA A 50 -5.66 -8.88 4.72
CA ALA A 50 -5.79 -7.80 3.77
C ALA A 50 -4.90 -8.08 2.55
N ARG A 51 -5.46 -7.94 1.35
CA ARG A 51 -4.67 -8.04 0.12
C ARG A 51 -3.49 -7.06 0.23
N ARG A 52 -2.27 -7.52 -0.08
CA ARG A 52 -1.12 -6.63 -0.17
C ARG A 52 -1.43 -5.62 -1.27
N ARG A 53 -1.51 -4.34 -0.87
CA ARG A 53 -1.72 -3.24 -1.81
C ARG A 53 -0.39 -2.92 -2.47
N ASP A 54 -0.35 -2.99 -3.79
CA ASP A 54 0.79 -2.54 -4.57
C ASP A 54 0.72 -1.02 -4.75
N TYR A 55 1.81 -0.34 -4.40
CA TYR A 55 1.92 1.11 -4.55
C TYR A 55 2.79 1.44 -5.76
N PRO A 56 2.33 2.33 -6.68
CA PRO A 56 3.10 2.72 -7.84
C PRO A 56 4.23 3.69 -7.46
N LEU A 57 5.30 3.16 -6.85
CA LEU A 57 6.40 3.95 -6.27
C LEU A 57 7.01 4.96 -7.24
N SER A 58 7.20 4.58 -8.50
CA SER A 58 7.76 5.45 -9.54
C SER A 58 6.89 6.67 -9.83
N GLN A 59 5.56 6.52 -9.80
CA GLN A 59 4.62 7.61 -10.02
C GLN A 59 4.56 8.55 -8.82
N ILE A 60 4.50 7.96 -7.62
CA ILE A 60 4.52 8.71 -6.35
C ILE A 60 5.81 9.54 -6.25
N GLN A 61 6.96 8.95 -6.59
CA GLN A 61 8.24 9.65 -6.64
C GLN A 61 8.22 10.80 -7.65
N ALA A 62 7.75 10.56 -8.87
CA ALA A 62 7.70 11.59 -9.91
C ALA A 62 6.82 12.78 -9.51
N GLU A 63 5.68 12.56 -8.83
CA GLU A 63 4.84 13.65 -8.32
C GLU A 63 5.55 14.48 -7.25
N LEU A 64 6.20 13.80 -6.28
CA LEU A 64 6.95 14.46 -5.23
C LEU A 64 8.14 15.28 -5.79
N GLU A 65 8.84 14.75 -6.79
CA GLU A 65 9.94 15.44 -7.49
C GLU A 65 9.46 16.67 -8.28
N ARG A 66 8.25 16.59 -8.85
CA ARG A 66 7.57 17.73 -9.51
C ARG A 66 7.11 18.80 -8.53
N GLY A 67 7.22 18.56 -7.22
CA GLY A 67 6.83 19.49 -6.17
C GLY A 67 5.34 19.43 -5.81
N VAL A 68 4.64 18.35 -6.17
CA VAL A 68 3.28 18.10 -5.67
C VAL A 68 3.35 17.98 -4.15
N SER A 69 2.42 18.67 -3.47
CA SER A 69 2.45 18.68 -2.01
C SER A 69 2.17 17.29 -1.45
N VAL A 70 2.80 16.97 -0.32
CA VAL A 70 2.56 15.69 0.39
C VAL A 70 1.06 15.46 0.61
N LYS A 71 0.30 16.50 0.97
CA LYS A 71 -1.15 16.40 1.17
C LYS A 71 -1.88 15.93 -0.10
N GLN A 72 -1.49 16.44 -1.26
CA GLN A 72 -2.08 16.04 -2.54
C GLN A 72 -1.68 14.61 -2.91
N VAL A 73 -0.41 14.24 -2.73
CA VAL A 73 0.07 12.86 -2.97
C VAL A 73 -0.67 11.86 -2.09
N LEU A 74 -0.84 12.15 -0.79
CA LEU A 74 -1.59 11.29 0.13
C LEU A 74 -3.03 11.08 -0.32
N SER A 75 -3.69 12.14 -0.80
CA SER A 75 -5.07 12.06 -1.30
C SER A 75 -5.16 11.32 -2.63
N HIS A 76 -4.23 11.56 -3.55
CA HIS A 76 -4.28 11.02 -4.92
C HIS A 76 -4.00 9.51 -4.93
N PHE A 77 -3.04 9.06 -4.12
CA PHE A 77 -2.69 7.64 -4.02
C PHE A 77 -3.37 6.92 -2.85
N ASP A 78 -4.29 7.58 -2.14
CA ASP A 78 -4.99 7.06 -0.95
C ASP A 78 -4.00 6.39 0.03
N LEU A 79 -3.08 7.20 0.52
CA LEU A 79 -1.98 6.83 1.39
C LEU A 79 -2.12 7.50 2.75
N SER A 80 -1.74 6.78 3.81
CA SER A 80 -1.47 7.42 5.10
C SER A 80 -0.08 8.05 5.11
N ARG A 81 0.11 9.09 5.92
CA ARG A 81 1.42 9.74 6.08
C ARG A 81 2.50 8.76 6.54
N SER A 82 2.17 7.88 7.48
CA SER A 82 3.09 6.83 7.96
C SER A 82 3.50 5.89 6.83
N LYS A 83 2.53 5.41 6.04
CA LYS A 83 2.81 4.54 4.90
C LYS A 83 3.70 5.24 3.87
N LEU A 84 3.47 6.52 3.58
CA LEU A 84 4.33 7.27 2.66
C LEU A 84 5.80 7.30 3.11
N HIS A 85 6.06 7.51 4.41
CA HIS A 85 7.43 7.47 4.95
C HIS A 85 8.02 6.05 4.99
N GLU A 86 7.19 5.01 5.16
CA GLU A 86 7.61 3.61 5.04
C GLU A 86 8.04 3.26 3.61
N LEU A 87 7.32 3.79 2.61
CA LEU A 87 7.65 3.61 1.18
C LEU A 87 8.95 4.33 0.77
N PHE A 88 9.33 5.40 1.47
CA PHE A 88 10.53 6.19 1.21
C PHE A 88 11.40 6.34 2.48
N PRO A 89 12.10 5.27 2.90
CA PRO A 89 12.86 5.28 4.16
C PRO A 89 14.05 6.26 4.16
N GLY A 90 14.55 6.64 2.98
CA GLY A 90 15.60 7.66 2.80
C GLY A 90 15.10 9.11 2.85
N GLY A 91 13.81 9.33 3.13
CA GLY A 91 13.17 10.64 3.08
C GLY A 91 12.41 10.86 1.76
N LEU A 92 11.52 11.85 1.77
CA LEU A 92 10.66 12.13 0.62
C LEU A 92 11.47 12.81 -0.50
N PRO A 93 11.41 12.30 -1.74
CA PRO A 93 12.04 12.96 -2.87
C PRO A 93 11.42 14.35 -3.10
N GLY A 94 12.21 15.32 -3.54
CA GLY A 94 11.77 16.70 -3.73
C GLY A 94 12.84 17.73 -3.36
N ARG A 95 12.50 19.03 -3.45
CA ARG A 95 13.46 20.13 -3.25
C ARG A 95 14.23 20.09 -1.92
N GLY A 96 13.67 19.48 -0.87
CA GLY A 96 14.37 19.30 0.42
C GLY A 96 15.41 18.16 0.43
N ALA A 97 15.22 17.10 -0.36
CA ALA A 97 16.12 15.94 -0.38
C ALA A 97 17.47 16.24 -1.04
N ARG A 98 17.51 17.15 -2.03
CA ARG A 98 18.77 17.59 -2.65
C ARG A 98 19.66 18.34 -1.65
N ALA A 99 19.09 19.15 -0.76
CA ALA A 99 19.86 19.87 0.27
C ALA A 99 20.48 18.94 1.33
N SER A 100 19.79 17.84 1.68
CA SER A 100 20.29 16.85 2.64
C SER A 100 21.33 15.90 2.05
N ALA A 101 21.22 15.55 0.77
CA ALA A 101 22.21 14.70 0.08
C ALA A 101 23.57 15.41 -0.13
N GLU A 102 23.57 16.73 -0.36
CA GLU A 102 24.80 17.52 -0.46
C GLU A 102 25.54 17.64 0.88
N HIS A 103 24.81 17.78 1.99
CA HIS A 103 25.42 17.81 3.33
C HIS A 103 26.03 16.45 3.74
N GLY A 104 25.41 15.33 3.34
CA GLY A 104 25.95 13.99 3.62
C GLY A 104 27.30 13.72 2.93
N ARG A 105 27.44 14.14 1.65
CA ARG A 105 28.70 13.99 0.90
C ARG A 105 29.84 14.83 1.46
N LEU A 106 29.57 16.04 1.95
CA LEU A 106 30.62 16.92 2.50
C LEU A 106 31.25 16.36 3.79
N VAL A 107 30.46 15.64 4.60
CA VAL A 107 30.92 15.06 5.88
C VAL A 107 31.79 13.81 5.67
N GLU A 108 31.57 13.03 4.61
CA GLU A 108 32.46 11.90 4.26
C GLU A 108 33.80 12.35 3.68
N THR A 109 33.83 13.42 2.88
CA THR A 109 35.09 13.95 2.33
C THR A 109 36.03 14.50 3.40
N LYS A 110 35.48 15.03 4.51
CA LYS A 110 36.30 15.61 5.59
C LYS A 110 36.92 14.54 6.51
N ARG A 111 36.45 13.29 6.48
CA ARG A 111 36.96 12.18 7.30
C ARG A 111 38.17 11.45 6.70
N ARG A 112 38.40 11.53 5.38
CA ARG A 112 39.53 10.86 4.71
C ARG A 112 40.85 11.65 4.71
N VAL A 113 40.85 12.93 5.08
CA VAL A 113 42.06 13.78 5.01
C VAL A 113 42.83 13.84 6.35
N GLY A 114 42.34 13.16 7.40
CA GLY A 114 42.90 13.25 8.75
C GLY A 114 43.90 12.17 9.17
N THR A 115 44.31 11.25 8.30
CA THR A 115 45.23 10.14 8.68
C THR A 115 46.34 9.96 7.65
N SER A 116 47.20 10.96 7.53
CA SER A 116 48.56 10.76 7.01
C SER A 116 49.46 11.84 7.60
N ASN A 117 50.01 11.56 8.79
CA ASN A 117 51.27 12.14 9.26
C ASN A 117 51.71 11.42 10.54
N GLY A 118 52.90 10.81 10.49
CA GLY A 118 53.53 10.19 11.64
C GLY A 118 54.65 9.27 11.16
N SER A 119 55.83 9.87 10.99
CA SER A 119 57.09 9.25 10.59
C SER A 119 57.60 8.18 11.54
#